data_AF-A0A8W8N8D2-F1
#
_entry.id   AF-A0A8W8N8D2-F1
#
_cell.length_a   1.000
_cell.length_b   1.000
_cell.length_c   1.000
_cell.angle_alpha   90.00
_cell.angle_beta   90.00
_cell.angle_gamma   90.00
#
_symmetry.space_group_name_H-M   'P 1'
#
loop_
_entity.id
_entity.type
_entity.pdbx_description
1 polymer ?
#
loop_
_entity_poly.entity_id
_entity_poly.type
_entity_poly.pdbx_seq_one_letter_code
_entity_poly.pdbx_strand_id
1 'polypeptide(L)'
;EKRMRRHWNTKSIIILVCAVFALWILFRENKILQTNDQKRESLHSMKQRKEIPIPNQKLQKYLLHPHGKNQNTENEDKRYSQVKQYKVAYEILQKNGGFFLDIGAHDGQLMSSTLWLERQHDWTGLLIEANPEVCKSIDELKRNAWRLCACLSNTQDSVSSIKGGAVGGIADNIDEHHMKMLDRTKKINFPCFALEQILKTIGVSHIDFYSLDVEGAEMAILNSMKSGLKNGVYTVDVWAIEYRVWNGKQIVVEKSKENLNALRKYFNELGGYFEHSQLSTDSNNKDGYALDVVFVRTSQWCKTREKFPNGTNCLRKDKTSRIKDYLLPPHPYQEVKDADKRYSQADQDQVVYDIAQKESGFFVDIGAHDGQLYSNSLWLERQHGWTGLLIEANPDLCRKIDKLKRHAWRLCACLSSTLKKVTFIKGGALGGVESHIDKHQLNMLDRTDKVTVPCFTLEEALNVIKTDHIDFFSLDVEGAEMAVLESLRDGLKSHRFTVDVWSIEYRVWDGKHVVYEKSLENLNSLRRYFNEIGGYSEHSQLSNDKNINDGYALDVVFVRNEMYCKRHDELPDGTACTFL
;
A
#
# COMPACT_ATOMS: atom_id res chain seq x y z
N GLU A 1 35.57 -78.08 -12.53
CA GLU A 1 36.60 -78.42 -11.54
C GLU A 1 37.64 -77.31 -11.43
N LYS A 2 38.15 -77.11 -10.19
CA LYS A 2 39.31 -76.33 -9.73
C LYS A 2 39.36 -74.79 -9.95
N ARG A 3 38.90 -74.09 -8.90
CA ARG A 3 39.38 -72.78 -8.42
C ARG A 3 40.92 -72.76 -8.28
N MET A 4 41.54 -71.64 -8.66
CA MET A 4 42.74 -71.12 -7.98
C MET A 4 42.40 -69.77 -7.36
N ARG A 5 42.47 -69.68 -6.03
CA ARG A 5 42.45 -68.44 -5.24
C ARG A 5 43.89 -67.91 -5.16
N ARG A 6 44.09 -66.61 -5.38
CA ARG A 6 45.23 -65.86 -4.81
C ARG A 6 44.68 -64.90 -3.75
N HIS A 7 45.19 -65.05 -2.52
CA HIS A 7 44.93 -64.16 -1.38
C HIS A 7 45.59 -62.80 -1.60
N TRP A 8 44.85 -61.72 -1.32
CA TRP A 8 45.40 -60.37 -1.15
C TRP A 8 45.08 -59.90 0.28
N ASN A 9 46.11 -59.32 0.91
CA ASN A 9 46.13 -58.93 2.33
C ASN A 9 45.16 -57.75 2.58
N THR A 10 44.14 -57.97 3.41
CA THR A 10 42.94 -57.11 3.54
C THR A 10 43.23 -55.71 4.12
N LYS A 11 44.32 -55.51 4.88
CA LYS A 11 44.71 -54.17 5.37
C LYS A 11 45.28 -53.26 4.28
N SER A 12 45.95 -53.82 3.27
CA SER A 12 46.50 -53.04 2.15
C SER A 12 45.43 -52.62 1.14
N ILE A 13 44.36 -53.41 1.01
CA ILE A 13 43.23 -53.07 0.13
C ILE A 13 42.44 -51.87 0.70
N ILE A 14 42.22 -51.81 2.02
CA ILE A 14 41.45 -50.72 2.64
C ILE A 14 42.19 -49.38 2.51
N ILE A 15 43.51 -49.35 2.72
CA ILE A 15 44.31 -48.13 2.53
C ILE A 15 44.31 -47.70 1.06
N LEU A 16 44.39 -48.64 0.12
CA LEU A 16 44.33 -48.33 -1.31
C LEU A 16 42.96 -47.77 -1.71
N VAL A 17 41.87 -48.32 -1.18
CA VAL A 17 40.50 -47.86 -1.47
C VAL A 17 40.27 -46.46 -0.90
N CYS A 18 40.73 -46.16 0.31
CA CYS A 18 40.64 -44.81 0.89
C CYS A 18 41.48 -43.79 0.13
N ALA A 19 42.70 -44.15 -0.29
CA ALA A 19 43.57 -43.27 -1.09
C ALA A 19 42.98 -43.00 -2.48
N VAL A 20 42.40 -44.01 -3.13
CA VAL A 20 41.73 -43.85 -4.43
C VAL A 20 40.47 -42.99 -4.29
N PHE A 21 39.72 -43.09 -3.20
CA PHE A 21 38.54 -42.25 -2.97
C PHE A 21 38.90 -40.79 -2.68
N ALA A 22 39.97 -40.54 -1.90
CA ALA A 22 40.47 -39.19 -1.65
C ALA A 22 41.04 -38.55 -2.93
N LEU A 23 41.79 -39.31 -3.74
CA LEU A 23 42.24 -38.88 -5.07
C LEU A 23 41.06 -38.60 -6.00
N TRP A 24 39.98 -39.39 -5.93
CA TRP A 24 38.78 -39.17 -6.73
C TRP A 24 38.04 -37.89 -6.34
N ILE A 25 37.95 -37.55 -5.04
CA ILE A 25 37.35 -36.29 -4.56
C ILE A 25 38.19 -35.09 -5.04
N LEU A 26 39.51 -35.13 -4.88
CA LEU A 26 40.41 -34.08 -5.36
C LEU A 26 40.35 -33.93 -6.89
N PHE A 27 40.23 -35.03 -7.63
CA PHE A 27 40.07 -34.99 -9.09
C PHE A 27 38.71 -34.44 -9.50
N ARG A 28 37.65 -34.66 -8.69
CA ARG A 28 36.30 -34.16 -8.96
C ARG A 28 36.18 -32.65 -8.71
N GLU A 29 36.81 -32.13 -7.66
CA GLU A 29 36.86 -30.68 -7.39
C GLU A 29 37.70 -29.95 -8.44
N ASN A 30 38.85 -30.50 -8.84
CA ASN A 30 39.67 -29.91 -9.89
C ASN A 30 38.96 -29.91 -11.27
N LYS A 31 38.12 -30.92 -11.54
CA LYS A 31 37.27 -30.99 -12.74
C LYS A 31 36.08 -30.03 -12.70
N ILE A 32 35.63 -29.58 -11.53
CA ILE A 32 34.58 -28.55 -11.37
C ILE A 32 35.18 -27.14 -11.54
N LEU A 33 36.42 -26.92 -11.07
CA LEU A 33 37.12 -25.65 -11.27
C LEU A 33 37.53 -25.44 -12.74
N GLN A 34 38.05 -26.47 -13.42
CA GLN A 34 38.37 -26.39 -14.85
C GLN A 34 37.13 -26.24 -15.76
N THR A 35 35.98 -26.81 -15.39
CA THR A 35 34.74 -26.62 -16.17
C THR A 35 34.12 -25.23 -15.99
N ASN A 36 34.43 -24.51 -14.91
CA ASN A 36 33.99 -23.13 -14.72
C ASN A 36 34.86 -22.11 -15.49
N ASP A 37 36.16 -22.36 -15.64
CA ASP A 37 37.02 -21.49 -16.47
C ASP A 37 36.81 -21.73 -17.98
N GLN A 38 36.58 -22.97 -18.43
CA GLN A 38 36.21 -23.23 -19.84
C GLN A 38 34.80 -22.73 -20.21
N LYS A 39 33.89 -22.56 -19.24
CA LYS A 39 32.61 -21.87 -19.43
C LYS A 39 32.76 -20.35 -19.56
N ARG A 40 33.87 -19.78 -19.08
CA ARG A 40 34.18 -18.35 -19.16
C ARG A 40 34.85 -17.97 -20.49
N GLU A 41 35.55 -18.91 -21.14
CA GLU A 41 36.20 -18.70 -22.44
C GLU A 41 35.36 -19.15 -23.67
N SER A 42 34.44 -20.11 -23.54
CA SER A 42 33.47 -20.42 -24.62
C SER A 42 32.36 -19.37 -24.79
N LEU A 43 32.37 -18.36 -23.92
CA LEU A 43 31.66 -17.08 -24.04
C LEU A 43 32.05 -16.30 -25.33
N HIS A 44 33.01 -16.79 -26.13
CA HIS A 44 33.51 -16.09 -27.32
C HIS A 44 33.13 -16.67 -28.70
N SER A 45 32.48 -17.85 -28.81
CA SER A 45 32.18 -18.41 -30.14
C SER A 45 30.98 -19.36 -30.19
N MET A 46 29.76 -18.81 -30.18
CA MET A 46 28.63 -19.39 -30.92
C MET A 46 27.53 -18.32 -31.11
N LYS A 47 27.78 -17.49 -32.12
CA LYS A 47 26.84 -16.61 -32.79
C LYS A 47 25.73 -17.44 -33.44
N GLN A 48 24.58 -17.51 -32.77
CA GLN A 48 23.25 -17.48 -33.40
C GLN A 48 22.20 -17.21 -32.30
N ARG A 49 22.35 -16.07 -31.62
CA ARG A 49 21.18 -15.41 -31.04
C ARG A 49 20.62 -14.53 -32.14
N LYS A 50 19.39 -14.82 -32.57
CA LYS A 50 18.53 -13.79 -33.17
C LYS A 50 18.54 -12.62 -32.19
N GLU A 51 19.02 -11.49 -32.67
CA GLU A 51 19.09 -10.23 -31.96
C GLU A 51 17.73 -9.95 -31.29
N ILE A 52 17.76 -9.80 -29.97
CA ILE A 52 16.72 -9.07 -29.26
C ILE A 52 16.85 -7.62 -29.76
N PRO A 53 15.80 -6.99 -30.32
CA PRO A 53 15.93 -5.61 -30.77
C PRO A 53 16.26 -4.75 -29.55
N ILE A 54 17.41 -4.07 -29.62
CA ILE A 54 17.79 -3.00 -28.71
C ILE A 54 16.60 -2.02 -28.63
N PRO A 55 16.12 -1.61 -27.44
CA PRO A 55 15.08 -0.58 -27.36
C PRO A 55 15.59 0.73 -27.94
N ASN A 56 15.19 0.99 -29.20
CA ASN A 56 14.98 2.26 -29.86
C ASN A 56 15.82 3.46 -29.35
N GLN A 57 17.10 3.56 -29.76
CA GLN A 57 17.96 4.75 -29.54
C GLN A 57 17.26 6.09 -29.89
N LYS A 58 16.31 6.04 -30.83
CA LYS A 58 15.49 7.18 -31.23
C LYS A 58 14.60 7.71 -30.10
N LEU A 59 14.01 6.86 -29.26
CA LEU A 59 13.10 7.28 -28.17
C LEU A 59 13.87 7.97 -27.02
N GLN A 60 15.02 7.41 -26.63
CA GLN A 60 15.82 7.95 -25.52
C GLN A 60 16.26 9.39 -25.76
N LYS A 61 16.41 9.82 -27.01
CA LYS A 61 16.71 11.21 -27.37
C LYS A 61 15.61 12.20 -26.93
N TYR A 62 14.36 11.75 -26.86
CA TYR A 62 13.21 12.59 -26.57
C TYR A 62 12.64 12.38 -25.17
N LEU A 63 13.12 11.36 -24.44
CA LEU A 63 12.62 10.99 -23.12
C LEU A 63 13.66 11.34 -22.04
N LEU A 64 13.31 12.27 -21.15
CA LEU A 64 14.13 12.62 -19.98
C LEU A 64 13.62 11.95 -18.71
N HIS A 65 14.58 11.61 -17.85
CA HIS A 65 14.34 11.06 -16.52
C HIS A 65 13.83 12.13 -15.53
N PRO A 66 13.07 11.72 -14.50
CA PRO A 66 12.69 12.61 -13.39
C PRO A 66 13.90 13.21 -12.68
N HIS A 67 13.79 14.46 -12.24
CA HIS A 67 14.86 15.16 -11.52
C HIS A 67 14.93 14.84 -10.01
N GLY A 68 13.99 14.05 -9.46
CA GLY A 68 13.88 13.75 -8.03
C GLY A 68 13.04 14.77 -7.25
N LYS A 69 12.84 14.56 -5.93
CA LYS A 69 12.00 15.45 -5.10
C LYS A 69 12.59 16.88 -5.07
N ASN A 70 11.77 17.86 -5.44
CA ASN A 70 12.12 19.28 -5.45
C ASN A 70 12.40 19.79 -4.02
N GLN A 71 13.48 20.57 -3.84
CA GLN A 71 13.86 21.16 -2.54
C GLN A 71 13.16 22.50 -2.23
N ASN A 72 12.53 23.15 -3.21
CA ASN A 72 11.80 24.41 -3.02
C ASN A 72 10.30 24.16 -2.93
N THR A 73 9.80 24.11 -1.70
CA THR A 73 8.37 24.10 -1.35
C THR A 73 7.91 25.48 -0.88
N GLU A 74 8.24 26.55 -1.61
CA GLU A 74 7.49 27.80 -1.43
C GLU A 74 6.19 27.70 -2.23
N ASN A 75 5.10 27.64 -1.48
CA ASN A 75 3.75 27.53 -1.95
C ASN A 75 3.18 28.94 -2.13
N GLU A 76 3.37 29.52 -3.30
CA GLU A 76 2.59 30.67 -3.73
C GLU A 76 1.96 30.39 -5.09
N ASP A 77 0.69 29.99 -5.02
CA ASP A 77 -0.42 30.74 -5.60
C ASP A 77 -1.45 29.90 -6.39
N LYS A 78 -2.68 30.35 -6.22
CA LYS A 78 -3.94 29.83 -6.74
C LYS A 78 -3.90 29.89 -8.27
N ARG A 79 -3.72 28.76 -8.97
CA ARG A 79 -4.25 28.46 -10.33
C ARG A 79 -3.68 27.15 -10.92
N TYR A 80 -3.65 26.08 -10.13
CA TYR A 80 -2.99 24.85 -10.61
C TYR A 80 -3.74 24.14 -11.74
N SER A 81 -5.04 24.32 -11.95
CA SER A 81 -5.66 23.80 -13.18
C SER A 81 -6.90 24.56 -13.60
N GLN A 82 -7.26 24.39 -14.87
CA GLN A 82 -8.41 25.06 -15.49
C GLN A 82 -9.72 24.72 -14.79
N VAL A 83 -9.94 23.44 -14.47
CA VAL A 83 -11.20 22.92 -13.91
C VAL A 83 -11.02 21.94 -12.75
N LYS A 84 -9.86 22.00 -12.06
CA LYS A 84 -9.53 21.18 -10.88
C LYS A 84 -9.46 19.66 -11.14
N GLN A 85 -8.96 19.25 -12.30
CA GLN A 85 -8.79 17.83 -12.66
C GLN A 85 -8.04 17.03 -11.57
N TYR A 86 -6.91 17.56 -11.08
CA TYR A 86 -6.13 16.95 -10.00
C TYR A 86 -6.95 16.67 -8.73
N LYS A 87 -7.90 17.56 -8.41
CA LYS A 87 -8.70 17.47 -7.19
C LYS A 87 -9.66 16.29 -7.29
N VAL A 88 -10.32 16.14 -8.45
CA VAL A 88 -11.23 15.02 -8.69
C VAL A 88 -10.48 13.70 -8.70
N ALA A 89 -9.31 13.64 -9.35
CA ALA A 89 -8.46 12.45 -9.30
C ALA A 89 -8.08 12.06 -7.86
N TYR A 90 -7.67 13.04 -7.05
CA TYR A 90 -7.33 12.81 -5.65
C TYR A 90 -8.53 12.42 -4.78
N GLU A 91 -9.69 13.04 -4.96
CA GLU A 91 -10.92 12.66 -4.25
C GLU A 91 -11.38 11.25 -4.60
N ILE A 92 -11.16 10.81 -5.84
CA ILE A 92 -11.48 9.46 -6.28
C ILE A 92 -10.50 8.44 -5.69
N LEU A 93 -9.20 8.71 -5.73
CA LEU A 93 -8.16 7.73 -5.43
C LEU A 93 -7.68 7.76 -3.97
N GLN A 94 -7.72 8.92 -3.32
CA GLN A 94 -7.32 9.15 -1.91
C GLN A 94 -5.97 8.51 -1.55
N LYS A 95 -4.97 8.68 -2.41
CA LYS A 95 -3.64 8.06 -2.26
C LYS A 95 -2.51 9.06 -2.39
N ASN A 96 -1.42 8.77 -1.68
CA ASN A 96 -0.10 9.34 -1.91
C ASN A 96 0.72 8.39 -2.80
N GLY A 97 1.71 8.93 -3.52
CA GLY A 97 2.59 8.11 -4.37
C GLY A 97 1.90 7.45 -5.57
N GLY A 98 1.31 8.26 -6.44
CA GLY A 98 0.73 7.79 -7.71
C GLY A 98 1.59 8.05 -8.95
N PHE A 99 1.23 7.42 -10.05
CA PHE A 99 1.78 7.69 -11.38
C PHE A 99 0.74 8.37 -12.27
N PHE A 100 0.98 9.63 -12.66
CA PHE A 100 0.12 10.33 -13.62
C PHE A 100 0.69 10.28 -15.05
N LEU A 101 -0.18 10.45 -16.04
CA LEU A 101 0.18 10.72 -17.42
C LEU A 101 -0.53 12.00 -17.88
N ASP A 102 0.24 12.99 -18.32
CA ASP A 102 -0.25 14.31 -18.75
C ASP A 102 0.11 14.52 -20.22
N ILE A 103 -0.89 14.53 -21.11
CA ILE A 103 -0.69 14.71 -22.55
C ILE A 103 -1.22 16.07 -22.96
N GLY A 104 -0.37 16.83 -23.64
CA GLY A 104 -0.54 18.27 -23.82
C GLY A 104 -0.17 19.01 -22.54
N ALA A 105 0.93 18.59 -21.92
CA ALA A 105 1.40 19.17 -20.66
C ALA A 105 1.76 20.67 -20.78
N HIS A 106 1.82 21.22 -21.99
CA HIS A 106 2.19 22.60 -22.28
C HIS A 106 3.53 22.94 -21.60
N ASP A 107 3.60 24.03 -20.84
CA ASP A 107 4.82 24.43 -20.12
C ASP A 107 5.09 23.61 -18.84
N GLY A 108 4.18 22.70 -18.47
CA GLY A 108 4.29 21.83 -17.30
C GLY A 108 3.99 22.50 -15.96
N GLN A 109 3.60 23.78 -15.94
CA GLN A 109 3.30 24.53 -14.72
C GLN A 109 1.95 25.25 -14.77
N LEU A 110 1.72 26.08 -15.78
CA LEU A 110 0.50 26.86 -15.89
C LEU A 110 -0.68 25.94 -16.16
N MET A 111 -1.71 26.02 -15.31
CA MET A 111 -2.93 25.21 -15.41
C MET A 111 -2.70 23.69 -15.43
N SER A 112 -1.55 23.22 -14.91
CA SER A 112 -1.19 21.80 -14.86
C SER A 112 -2.14 20.91 -14.04
N SER A 113 -2.75 19.94 -14.70
CA SER A 113 -3.56 18.89 -14.07
C SER A 113 -2.79 17.99 -13.09
N THR A 114 -1.46 18.08 -12.98
CA THR A 114 -0.62 17.09 -12.29
C THR A 114 0.37 17.66 -11.28
N LEU A 115 0.74 18.95 -11.38
CA LEU A 115 1.77 19.55 -10.52
C LEU A 115 1.42 19.53 -9.03
N TRP A 116 0.15 19.71 -8.68
CA TRP A 116 -0.30 19.66 -7.28
C TRP A 116 -0.15 18.25 -6.67
N LEU A 117 -0.44 17.20 -7.44
CA LEU A 117 -0.28 15.81 -7.00
C LEU A 117 1.19 15.49 -6.70
N GLU A 118 2.10 15.99 -7.55
CA GLU A 118 3.54 15.83 -7.37
C GLU A 118 4.05 16.53 -6.10
N ARG A 119 3.66 17.79 -5.90
CA ARG A 119 4.18 18.62 -4.80
C ARG A 119 3.58 18.29 -3.42
N GLN A 120 2.31 17.89 -3.38
CA GLN A 120 1.58 17.72 -2.11
C GLN A 120 1.33 16.26 -1.72
N HIS A 121 1.44 15.33 -2.68
CA HIS A 121 1.05 13.94 -2.46
C HIS A 121 2.11 12.92 -2.90
N ASP A 122 3.35 13.37 -3.14
CA ASP A 122 4.48 12.51 -3.53
C ASP A 122 4.24 11.73 -4.84
N TRP A 123 3.42 12.23 -5.76
CA TRP A 123 3.23 11.59 -7.06
C TRP A 123 4.45 11.81 -7.96
N THR A 124 4.60 10.90 -8.92
CA THR A 124 5.46 11.07 -10.10
C THR A 124 4.63 10.79 -11.34
N GLY A 125 5.20 10.88 -12.53
CA GLY A 125 4.44 10.66 -13.74
C GLY A 125 5.24 10.83 -15.02
N LEU A 126 4.53 10.99 -16.12
CA LEU A 126 5.06 11.29 -17.44
C LEU A 126 4.31 12.48 -18.04
N LEU A 127 5.05 13.52 -18.41
CA LEU A 127 4.59 14.69 -19.14
C LEU A 127 4.92 14.52 -20.63
N ILE A 128 3.94 14.70 -21.51
CA ILE A 128 4.11 14.60 -22.97
C ILE A 128 3.71 15.94 -23.59
N GLU A 129 4.66 16.56 -24.30
CA GLU A 129 4.47 17.79 -25.07
C GLU A 129 5.19 17.66 -26.41
N ALA A 130 4.47 17.73 -27.53
CA ALA A 130 5.05 17.48 -28.84
C ALA A 130 5.85 18.68 -29.37
N ASN A 131 5.49 19.91 -28.96
CA ASN A 131 6.16 21.13 -29.38
C ASN A 131 7.53 21.29 -28.68
N PRO A 132 8.66 21.19 -29.40
CA PRO A 132 9.99 21.24 -28.79
C PRO A 132 10.32 22.56 -28.07
N GLU A 133 9.76 23.69 -28.53
CA GLU A 133 9.99 25.00 -27.90
C GLU A 133 9.29 25.05 -26.53
N VAL A 134 8.05 24.57 -26.44
CA VAL A 134 7.27 24.52 -25.19
C VAL A 134 7.83 23.46 -24.25
N CYS A 135 8.23 22.32 -24.79
CA CYS A 135 8.82 21.21 -24.06
C CYS A 135 10.13 21.61 -23.32
N LYS A 136 10.87 22.60 -23.86
CA LYS A 136 12.06 23.16 -23.21
C LYS A 136 11.72 23.86 -21.89
N SER A 137 10.55 24.51 -21.78
CA SER A 137 10.10 25.14 -20.53
C SER A 137 9.89 24.10 -19.43
N ILE A 138 9.41 22.90 -19.77
CA ILE A 138 9.25 21.80 -18.80
C ILE A 138 10.62 21.39 -18.21
N ASP A 139 11.68 21.37 -19.02
CA ASP A 139 13.03 21.00 -18.58
C ASP A 139 13.57 21.95 -17.50
N GLU A 140 13.24 23.24 -17.61
CA GLU A 140 13.68 24.27 -16.66
C GLU A 140 13.00 24.11 -15.28
N LEU A 141 11.82 23.51 -15.22
CA LEU A 141 11.06 23.27 -13.98
C LEU A 141 11.63 22.16 -13.11
N LYS A 142 12.45 21.26 -13.69
CA LYS A 142 13.05 20.11 -13.00
C LYS A 142 12.02 19.30 -12.20
N ARG A 143 10.88 18.99 -12.81
CA ARG A 143 9.81 18.23 -12.16
C ARG A 143 10.25 16.81 -11.81
N ASN A 144 9.63 16.24 -10.77
CA ASN A 144 9.74 14.84 -10.41
C ASN A 144 8.86 13.95 -11.32
N ALA A 145 9.00 14.11 -12.63
CA ALA A 145 8.26 13.38 -13.65
C ALA A 145 9.15 13.12 -14.87
N TRP A 146 8.90 12.02 -15.56
CA TRP A 146 9.45 11.78 -16.89
C TRP A 146 8.91 12.83 -17.86
N ARG A 147 9.70 13.16 -18.88
CA ARG A 147 9.32 14.16 -19.87
C ARG A 147 9.60 13.67 -21.28
N LEU A 148 8.58 13.64 -22.13
CA LEU A 148 8.68 13.22 -23.53
C LEU A 148 8.37 14.39 -24.48
N CYS A 149 9.35 14.78 -25.31
CA CYS A 149 9.15 15.75 -26.38
C CYS A 149 8.79 15.09 -27.71
N ALA A 150 7.59 14.53 -27.83
CA ALA A 150 7.13 13.78 -29.01
C ALA A 150 5.60 13.66 -29.04
N CYS A 151 5.03 13.33 -30.20
CA CYS A 151 3.61 12.95 -30.31
C CYS A 151 3.38 11.47 -29.98
N LEU A 152 2.11 11.10 -29.76
CA LEU A 152 1.69 9.72 -29.68
C LEU A 152 1.05 9.28 -31.00
N SER A 153 1.54 8.17 -31.56
CA SER A 153 0.94 7.53 -32.73
C SER A 153 1.45 6.10 -32.87
N ASN A 154 0.57 5.22 -33.35
CA ASN A 154 0.89 3.83 -33.69
C ASN A 154 1.03 3.60 -35.20
N THR A 155 0.77 4.63 -36.01
CA THR A 155 0.71 4.53 -37.48
C THR A 155 1.62 5.51 -38.19
N GLN A 156 2.03 6.59 -37.53
CA GLN A 156 2.85 7.65 -38.10
C GLN A 156 4.16 7.78 -37.32
N ASP A 157 5.29 7.87 -38.02
CA ASP A 157 6.60 8.08 -37.40
C ASP A 157 6.86 9.55 -37.04
N SER A 158 6.11 10.47 -37.64
CA SER A 158 6.20 11.91 -37.41
C SER A 158 4.94 12.63 -37.87
N VAL A 159 4.60 13.72 -37.20
CA VAL A 159 3.49 14.61 -37.57
C VAL A 159 4.02 16.02 -37.80
N SER A 160 3.41 16.73 -38.76
CA SER A 160 3.62 18.16 -38.98
C SER A 160 2.52 18.97 -38.28
N SER A 161 2.91 19.92 -37.45
CA SER A 161 2.00 20.91 -36.86
C SER A 161 2.29 22.30 -37.42
N ILE A 162 1.27 23.15 -37.49
CA ILE A 162 1.40 24.54 -37.92
C ILE A 162 1.62 25.40 -36.67
N LYS A 163 2.64 26.26 -36.68
CA LYS A 163 3.04 27.06 -35.51
C LYS A 163 1.96 28.08 -35.14
N GLY A 164 1.51 28.05 -33.89
CA GLY A 164 0.79 29.15 -33.26
C GLY A 164 0.63 29.00 -31.75
N GLY A 165 1.52 29.66 -30.99
CA GLY A 165 1.38 29.90 -29.54
C GLY A 165 0.70 28.79 -28.73
N ALA A 166 -0.34 29.16 -27.97
CA ALA A 166 -1.17 28.28 -27.14
C ALA A 166 -2.24 27.50 -27.90
N VAL A 167 -2.22 27.51 -29.24
CA VAL A 167 -3.27 26.96 -30.12
C VAL A 167 -2.59 26.20 -31.26
N GLY A 168 -1.86 25.16 -30.91
CA GLY A 168 -1.19 24.27 -31.85
C GLY A 168 -1.92 22.93 -31.92
N GLY A 169 -2.15 22.40 -33.12
CA GLY A 169 -2.75 21.08 -33.31
C GLY A 169 -2.18 20.35 -34.52
N ILE A 170 -2.59 19.10 -34.73
CA ILE A 170 -2.22 18.31 -35.93
C ILE A 170 -2.93 18.93 -37.13
N ALA A 171 -2.19 19.31 -38.19
CA ALA A 171 -2.73 20.10 -39.31
C ALA A 171 -4.04 19.55 -39.94
N ASP A 172 -4.27 18.24 -39.85
CA ASP A 172 -5.47 17.57 -40.39
C ASP A 172 -6.67 17.54 -39.42
N ASN A 173 -6.46 17.87 -38.13
CA ASN A 173 -7.45 17.78 -37.05
C ASN A 173 -7.72 19.13 -36.36
N ILE A 174 -7.12 20.22 -36.85
CA ILE A 174 -7.35 21.56 -36.32
C ILE A 174 -8.70 22.07 -36.88
N ASP A 175 -9.55 22.60 -36.01
CA ASP A 175 -10.80 23.21 -36.45
C ASP A 175 -10.59 24.45 -37.34
N GLU A 176 -11.61 24.82 -38.12
CA GLU A 176 -11.51 25.96 -39.06
C GLU A 176 -11.17 27.30 -38.40
N HIS A 177 -11.41 27.45 -37.09
CA HIS A 177 -11.14 28.67 -36.36
C HIS A 177 -9.66 28.76 -35.93
N HIS A 178 -9.13 27.71 -35.32
CA HIS A 178 -7.72 27.56 -35.00
C HIS A 178 -6.87 27.65 -36.29
N MET A 179 -7.36 27.11 -37.42
CA MET A 179 -6.74 27.27 -38.74
C MET A 179 -6.60 28.71 -39.23
N LYS A 180 -7.36 29.68 -38.69
CA LYS A 180 -7.27 31.11 -39.02
C LYS A 180 -6.27 31.86 -38.13
N MET A 181 -5.91 31.32 -36.97
CA MET A 181 -4.93 31.89 -36.03
C MET A 181 -3.49 31.40 -36.29
N LEU A 182 -3.33 30.46 -37.23
CA LEU A 182 -2.08 29.75 -37.50
C LEU A 182 -1.34 30.31 -38.73
N ASP A 183 -0.03 30.53 -38.60
CA ASP A 183 0.84 30.88 -39.72
C ASP A 183 1.19 29.61 -40.53
N ARG A 184 0.46 29.39 -41.63
CA ARG A 184 0.59 28.22 -42.52
C ARG A 184 2.00 27.99 -43.09
N THR A 185 2.89 28.98 -43.00
CA THR A 185 4.26 28.88 -43.51
C THR A 185 5.25 28.26 -42.53
N LYS A 186 4.90 28.18 -41.23
CA LYS A 186 5.78 27.66 -40.17
C LYS A 186 5.33 26.28 -39.72
N LYS A 187 5.70 25.24 -40.47
CA LYS A 187 5.48 23.84 -40.09
C LYS A 187 6.63 23.33 -39.22
N ILE A 188 6.30 22.71 -38.09
CA ILE A 188 7.25 22.00 -37.23
C ILE A 188 6.96 20.51 -37.33
N ASN A 189 8.00 19.70 -37.54
CA ASN A 189 7.90 18.25 -37.57
C ASN A 189 8.47 17.69 -36.26
N PHE A 190 7.71 16.82 -35.62
CA PHE A 190 8.15 16.10 -34.42
C PHE A 190 7.86 14.61 -34.56
N PRO A 191 8.70 13.74 -33.96
CA PRO A 191 8.52 12.30 -34.03
C PRO A 191 7.31 11.87 -33.21
N CYS A 192 6.69 10.75 -33.59
CA CYS A 192 5.72 10.08 -32.73
C CYS A 192 6.24 8.73 -32.23
N PHE A 193 5.71 8.30 -31.09
CA PHE A 193 5.97 6.98 -30.53
C PHE A 193 4.69 6.33 -30.02
N ALA A 194 4.66 5.00 -30.02
CA ALA A 194 3.59 4.24 -29.37
C ALA A 194 3.66 4.41 -27.85
N LEU A 195 2.51 4.63 -27.20
CA LEU A 195 2.46 4.76 -25.74
C LEU A 195 2.97 3.50 -25.05
N GLU A 196 2.63 2.33 -25.57
CA GLU A 196 3.10 1.04 -25.07
C GLU A 196 4.63 0.93 -25.06
N GLN A 197 5.28 1.48 -26.08
CA GLN A 197 6.74 1.48 -26.19
C GLN A 197 7.35 2.38 -25.11
N ILE A 198 6.77 3.56 -24.88
CA ILE A 198 7.23 4.51 -23.88
C ILE A 198 7.06 3.92 -22.47
N LEU A 199 5.85 3.46 -22.14
CA LEU A 199 5.52 2.86 -20.85
C LEU A 199 6.40 1.65 -20.52
N LYS A 200 6.64 0.78 -21.51
CA LYS A 200 7.59 -0.34 -21.37
C LYS A 200 9.02 0.12 -21.10
N THR A 201 9.45 1.21 -21.72
CA THR A 201 10.81 1.76 -21.53
C THR A 201 11.00 2.29 -20.11
N ILE A 202 9.97 2.90 -19.53
CA ILE A 202 10.01 3.45 -18.16
C ILE A 202 9.58 2.45 -17.07
N GLY A 203 9.17 1.24 -17.45
CA GLY A 203 8.76 0.19 -16.52
C GLY A 203 7.39 0.42 -15.86
N VAL A 204 6.49 1.15 -16.53
CA VAL A 204 5.16 1.48 -16.01
C VAL A 204 4.10 0.67 -16.75
N SER A 205 3.22 0.01 -16.02
CA SER A 205 2.04 -0.69 -16.58
C SER A 205 0.73 -0.28 -15.92
N HIS A 206 0.77 0.63 -14.95
CA HIS A 206 -0.39 1.13 -14.24
C HIS A 206 -0.30 2.65 -14.11
N ILE A 207 -1.35 3.33 -14.53
CA ILE A 207 -1.49 4.78 -14.52
C ILE A 207 -2.68 5.11 -13.61
N ASP A 208 -2.44 5.89 -12.57
CA ASP A 208 -3.47 6.27 -11.62
C ASP A 208 -4.39 7.36 -12.21
N PHE A 209 -3.77 8.37 -12.81
CA PHE A 209 -4.47 9.52 -13.36
C PHE A 209 -3.95 9.86 -14.76
N TYR A 210 -4.86 10.04 -15.70
CA TYR A 210 -4.57 10.36 -17.09
C TYR A 210 -5.29 11.65 -17.48
N SER A 211 -4.51 12.68 -17.80
CA SER A 211 -4.97 13.96 -18.33
C SER A 211 -4.72 13.98 -19.84
N LEU A 212 -5.75 14.28 -20.63
CA LEU A 212 -5.69 14.37 -22.08
C LEU A 212 -6.32 15.67 -22.57
N ASP A 213 -5.47 16.56 -23.04
CA ASP A 213 -5.84 17.88 -23.53
C ASP A 213 -4.92 18.20 -24.72
N VAL A 214 -5.37 17.98 -25.94
CA VAL A 214 -4.53 18.12 -27.14
C VAL A 214 -5.24 18.88 -28.26
N GLU A 215 -6.15 19.77 -27.86
CA GLU A 215 -6.81 20.75 -28.74
C GLU A 215 -7.46 20.09 -29.98
N GLY A 216 -8.19 19.00 -29.79
CA GLY A 216 -9.04 18.36 -30.80
C GLY A 216 -8.52 17.03 -31.38
N ALA A 217 -7.37 16.54 -30.95
CA ALA A 217 -6.79 15.26 -31.38
C ALA A 217 -7.08 14.08 -30.42
N GLU A 218 -7.94 14.26 -29.41
CA GLU A 218 -8.14 13.33 -28.30
C GLU A 218 -8.58 11.95 -28.80
N MET A 219 -9.56 11.91 -29.72
CA MET A 219 -10.08 10.66 -30.28
C MET A 219 -9.03 9.91 -31.11
N ALA A 220 -8.13 10.61 -31.80
CA ALA A 220 -7.05 9.97 -32.56
C ALA A 220 -6.05 9.29 -31.60
N ILE A 221 -5.69 9.97 -30.51
CA ILE A 221 -4.83 9.43 -29.46
C ILE A 221 -5.49 8.23 -28.77
N LEU A 222 -6.75 8.37 -28.33
CA LEU A 222 -7.50 7.28 -27.69
C LEU A 222 -7.62 6.05 -28.60
N ASN A 223 -7.92 6.24 -29.89
CA ASN A 223 -8.00 5.13 -30.83
C ASN A 223 -6.66 4.43 -31.05
N SER A 224 -5.55 5.18 -31.05
CA SER A 224 -4.21 4.58 -31.18
C SER A 224 -3.93 3.57 -30.07
N MET A 225 -4.45 3.81 -28.87
CA MET A 225 -4.10 3.10 -27.64
C MET A 225 -5.17 2.11 -27.15
N LYS A 226 -6.29 2.02 -27.88
CA LYS A 226 -7.44 1.14 -27.58
C LYS A 226 -7.02 -0.32 -27.43
N SER A 227 -6.09 -0.79 -28.28
CA SER A 227 -5.61 -2.18 -28.25
C SER A 227 -4.81 -2.49 -26.98
N GLY A 228 -3.89 -1.59 -26.58
CA GLY A 228 -3.10 -1.74 -25.36
C GLY A 228 -3.98 -1.81 -24.11
N LEU A 229 -4.99 -0.94 -24.02
CA LEU A 229 -5.97 -0.95 -22.94
C LEU A 229 -6.82 -2.23 -22.92
N LYS A 230 -7.37 -2.64 -24.08
CA LYS A 230 -8.23 -3.83 -24.20
C LYS A 230 -7.49 -5.12 -23.86
N ASN A 231 -6.21 -5.22 -24.21
CA ASN A 231 -5.39 -6.38 -23.94
C ASN A 231 -4.72 -6.35 -22.55
N GLY A 232 -4.96 -5.29 -21.76
CA GLY A 232 -4.40 -5.14 -20.41
C GLY A 232 -2.88 -4.96 -20.38
N VAL A 233 -2.27 -4.44 -21.46
CA VAL A 233 -0.83 -4.11 -21.50
C VAL A 233 -0.49 -3.08 -20.43
N TYR A 234 -1.41 -2.14 -20.23
CA TYR A 234 -1.41 -1.21 -19.12
C TYR A 234 -2.85 -0.87 -18.74
N THR A 235 -3.03 -0.24 -17.59
CA THR A 235 -4.35 0.16 -17.10
C THR A 235 -4.35 1.60 -16.65
N VAL A 236 -5.51 2.25 -16.74
CA VAL A 236 -5.72 3.62 -16.26
C VAL A 236 -6.89 3.62 -15.29
N ASP A 237 -6.76 4.30 -14.14
CA ASP A 237 -7.81 4.30 -13.12
C ASP A 237 -8.77 5.49 -13.24
N VAL A 238 -8.24 6.70 -13.45
CA VAL A 238 -9.02 7.93 -13.64
C VAL A 238 -8.55 8.67 -14.89
N TRP A 239 -9.51 9.07 -15.72
CA TRP A 239 -9.29 9.90 -16.91
C TRP A 239 -9.91 11.28 -16.70
N ALA A 240 -9.24 12.33 -17.15
CA ALA A 240 -9.81 13.65 -17.43
C ALA A 240 -9.48 13.98 -18.88
N ILE A 241 -10.51 14.22 -19.70
CA ILE A 241 -10.37 14.38 -21.14
C ILE A 241 -11.16 15.60 -21.58
N GLU A 242 -10.48 16.55 -22.24
CA GLU A 242 -11.14 17.70 -22.84
C GLU A 242 -12.03 17.26 -24.02
N TYR A 243 -13.21 17.86 -24.14
CA TYR A 243 -14.09 17.61 -25.30
C TYR A 243 -14.75 18.88 -25.85
N ARG A 244 -14.53 20.03 -25.20
CA ARG A 244 -15.20 21.28 -25.53
C ARG A 244 -14.60 21.90 -26.79
N VAL A 245 -15.46 22.39 -27.67
CA VAL A 245 -15.04 23.13 -28.86
C VAL A 245 -15.36 24.61 -28.72
N TRP A 246 -14.38 25.45 -29.01
CA TRP A 246 -14.49 26.90 -28.97
C TRP A 246 -14.08 27.52 -30.31
N ASN A 247 -14.90 28.41 -30.86
CA ASN A 247 -14.67 28.98 -32.20
C ASN A 247 -14.11 30.41 -32.20
N GLY A 248 -13.45 30.84 -31.12
CA GLY A 248 -12.97 32.22 -30.99
C GLY A 248 -13.93 33.21 -30.38
N LYS A 249 -15.23 32.89 -30.37
CA LYS A 249 -16.28 33.79 -29.89
C LYS A 249 -17.19 33.14 -28.87
N GLN A 250 -17.56 31.88 -29.10
CA GLN A 250 -18.50 31.14 -28.27
C GLN A 250 -18.21 29.64 -28.30
N ILE A 251 -18.79 28.93 -27.33
CA ILE A 251 -18.77 27.46 -27.29
C ILE A 251 -19.61 26.91 -28.45
N VAL A 252 -19.06 25.98 -29.22
CA VAL A 252 -19.77 25.25 -30.27
C VAL A 252 -20.45 24.04 -29.64
N VAL A 253 -21.58 24.29 -28.97
CA VAL A 253 -22.27 23.30 -28.12
C VAL A 253 -22.59 22.00 -28.84
N GLU A 254 -23.05 22.06 -30.10
CA GLU A 254 -23.37 20.87 -30.90
C GLU A 254 -22.13 20.00 -31.12
N LYS A 255 -21.00 20.61 -31.49
CA LYS A 255 -19.75 19.89 -31.69
C LYS A 255 -19.17 19.34 -30.39
N SER A 256 -19.22 20.09 -29.30
CA SER A 256 -18.85 19.60 -27.98
C SER A 256 -19.69 18.38 -27.57
N LYS A 257 -21.01 18.38 -27.86
CA LYS A 257 -21.87 17.21 -27.61
C LYS A 257 -21.50 16.01 -28.46
N GLU A 258 -21.16 16.21 -29.73
CA GLU A 258 -20.67 15.14 -30.60
C GLU A 258 -19.39 14.52 -30.04
N ASN A 259 -18.43 15.35 -29.61
CA ASN A 259 -17.18 14.89 -29.00
C ASN A 259 -17.43 14.09 -27.71
N LEU A 260 -18.28 14.61 -26.81
CA LEU A 260 -18.66 13.91 -25.58
C LEU A 260 -19.33 12.56 -25.88
N ASN A 261 -20.21 12.49 -26.87
CA ASN A 261 -20.86 11.25 -27.27
C ASN A 261 -19.88 10.26 -27.89
N ALA A 262 -18.86 10.73 -28.62
CA ALA A 262 -17.79 9.88 -29.13
C ALA A 262 -16.96 9.27 -27.98
N LEU A 263 -16.64 10.06 -26.94
CA LEU A 263 -15.96 9.58 -25.74
C LEU A 263 -16.80 8.55 -24.98
N ARG A 264 -18.09 8.83 -24.75
CA ARG A 264 -19.03 7.88 -24.12
C ARG A 264 -19.08 6.56 -24.88
N LYS A 265 -19.18 6.61 -26.21
CA LYS A 265 -19.15 5.43 -27.07
C LYS A 265 -17.83 4.66 -26.93
N TYR A 266 -16.70 5.37 -26.95
CA TYR A 266 -15.37 4.77 -26.79
C TYR A 266 -15.24 4.01 -25.46
N PHE A 267 -15.57 4.62 -24.33
CA PHE A 267 -15.46 3.97 -23.01
C PHE A 267 -16.49 2.86 -22.81
N ASN A 268 -17.67 2.97 -23.40
CA ASN A 268 -18.67 1.90 -23.40
C ASN A 268 -18.18 0.67 -24.19
N GLU A 269 -17.54 0.87 -25.36
CA GLU A 269 -16.95 -0.21 -26.15
C GLU A 269 -15.70 -0.82 -25.50
N LEU A 270 -14.89 0.01 -24.83
CA LEU A 270 -13.73 -0.45 -24.08
C LEU A 270 -14.16 -1.33 -22.89
N GLY A 271 -15.25 -0.94 -22.22
CA GLY A 271 -15.79 -1.62 -21.05
C GLY A 271 -14.96 -1.36 -19.78
N GLY A 272 -15.57 -1.56 -18.61
CA GLY A 272 -14.88 -1.42 -17.32
C GLY A 272 -14.67 0.02 -16.83
N TYR A 273 -15.32 1.02 -17.45
CA TYR A 273 -15.31 2.42 -17.03
C TYR A 273 -16.74 2.97 -16.98
N PHE A 274 -16.93 4.04 -16.20
CA PHE A 274 -18.17 4.82 -16.20
C PHE A 274 -17.85 6.33 -16.18
N GLU A 275 -18.75 7.14 -16.73
CA GLU A 275 -18.68 8.61 -16.64
C GLU A 275 -19.01 9.04 -15.21
N HIS A 276 -18.05 9.69 -14.55
CA HIS A 276 -18.18 10.15 -13.17
C HIS A 276 -18.75 11.57 -13.09
N SER A 277 -18.17 12.50 -13.84
CA SER A 277 -18.52 13.92 -13.78
C SER A 277 -18.05 14.66 -15.04
N GLN A 278 -18.69 15.79 -15.33
CA GLN A 278 -18.23 16.78 -16.29
C GLN A 278 -17.71 18.00 -15.52
N LEU A 279 -16.50 18.49 -15.85
CA LEU A 279 -15.83 19.60 -15.17
C LEU A 279 -16.02 20.88 -15.98
N SER A 280 -16.49 21.93 -15.33
CA SER A 280 -16.82 23.22 -15.95
C SER A 280 -16.24 24.37 -15.13
N THR A 281 -15.91 25.48 -15.80
CA THR A 281 -15.58 26.76 -15.15
C THR A 281 -16.81 27.47 -14.61
N ASP A 282 -17.99 27.06 -15.07
CA ASP A 282 -19.26 27.75 -14.85
C ASP A 282 -20.24 26.80 -14.14
N SER A 283 -21.31 27.33 -13.54
CA SER A 283 -22.35 26.50 -12.89
C SER A 283 -23.17 25.65 -13.87
N ASN A 284 -22.95 25.82 -15.18
CA ASN A 284 -23.62 25.06 -16.21
C ASN A 284 -22.90 23.72 -16.46
N ASN A 285 -23.59 22.64 -16.10
CA ASN A 285 -23.13 21.26 -16.23
C ASN A 285 -23.87 20.50 -17.34
N LYS A 286 -24.55 21.21 -18.25
CA LYS A 286 -25.21 20.57 -19.40
C LYS A 286 -24.18 20.05 -20.39
N ASP A 287 -24.50 18.92 -21.02
CA ASP A 287 -23.71 18.36 -22.11
C ASP A 287 -23.37 19.43 -23.16
N GLY A 288 -22.08 19.50 -23.51
CA GLY A 288 -21.53 20.43 -24.48
C GLY A 288 -21.04 21.77 -23.93
N TYR A 289 -21.21 22.05 -22.63
CA TYR A 289 -20.71 23.27 -21.99
C TYR A 289 -19.47 23.06 -21.13
N ALA A 290 -19.35 21.90 -20.48
CA ALA A 290 -18.18 21.57 -19.67
C ALA A 290 -16.93 21.43 -20.56
N LEU A 291 -15.77 21.60 -19.91
CA LEU A 291 -14.44 21.44 -20.51
C LEU A 291 -14.07 19.97 -20.62
N ASP A 292 -14.04 19.31 -19.47
CA ASP A 292 -13.51 17.95 -19.36
C ASP A 292 -14.60 16.99 -18.93
N VAL A 293 -14.50 15.75 -19.40
CA VAL A 293 -15.26 14.63 -18.87
C VAL A 293 -14.33 13.70 -18.10
N VAL A 294 -14.80 13.21 -16.96
CA VAL A 294 -14.07 12.29 -16.09
C VAL A 294 -14.63 10.89 -16.26
N PHE A 295 -13.79 9.94 -16.68
CA PHE A 295 -14.11 8.51 -16.68
C PHE A 295 -13.31 7.80 -15.60
N VAL A 296 -13.97 6.88 -14.88
CA VAL A 296 -13.37 6.14 -13.77
C VAL A 296 -13.50 4.65 -14.00
N ARG A 297 -12.41 3.92 -13.77
CA ARG A 297 -12.39 2.46 -13.86
C ARG A 297 -13.28 1.87 -12.78
N THR A 298 -14.26 1.06 -13.18
CA THR A 298 -15.27 0.49 -12.28
C THR A 298 -14.61 -0.33 -11.18
N SER A 299 -13.59 -1.13 -11.52
CA SER A 299 -12.84 -1.92 -10.54
C SER A 299 -12.14 -1.07 -9.50
N GLN A 300 -11.61 0.10 -9.88
CA GLN A 300 -10.94 1.01 -8.95
C GLN A 300 -11.96 1.72 -8.05
N TRP A 301 -13.05 2.24 -8.63
CA TRP A 301 -14.13 2.88 -7.87
C TRP A 301 -14.69 1.95 -6.80
N CYS A 302 -14.93 0.70 -7.15
CA CYS A 302 -15.50 -0.29 -6.27
C CYS A 302 -14.55 -0.80 -5.17
N LYS A 303 -13.27 -0.39 -5.16
CA LYS A 303 -12.36 -0.65 -4.02
C LYS A 303 -12.74 0.17 -2.79
N THR A 304 -13.22 1.41 -2.97
CA THR A 304 -13.46 2.35 -1.87
C THR A 304 -14.94 2.69 -1.69
N ARG A 305 -15.80 2.38 -2.66
CA ARG A 305 -17.20 2.79 -2.68
C ARG A 305 -18.11 1.60 -2.92
N GLU A 306 -19.28 1.62 -2.28
CA GLU A 306 -20.27 0.53 -2.39
C GLU A 306 -21.23 0.72 -3.56
N LYS A 307 -21.43 1.97 -3.96
CA LYS A 307 -22.37 2.37 -5.01
C LYS A 307 -21.70 3.29 -6.02
N PHE A 308 -22.15 3.20 -7.26
CA PHE A 308 -21.87 4.20 -8.30
C PHE A 308 -22.69 5.47 -8.04
N PRO A 309 -22.33 6.63 -8.64
CA PRO A 309 -23.07 7.88 -8.46
C PRO A 309 -24.56 7.78 -8.85
N ASN A 310 -24.91 6.88 -9.76
CA ASN A 310 -26.30 6.60 -10.16
C ASN A 310 -27.07 5.70 -9.16
N GLY A 311 -26.47 5.34 -8.02
CA GLY A 311 -27.07 4.51 -6.97
C GLY A 311 -26.95 3.00 -7.18
N THR A 312 -26.42 2.53 -8.31
CA THR A 312 -26.23 1.09 -8.57
C THR A 312 -25.12 0.53 -7.69
N ASN A 313 -25.30 -0.68 -7.16
CA ASN A 313 -24.28 -1.33 -6.32
C ASN A 313 -23.08 -1.81 -7.15
N CYS A 314 -21.89 -1.71 -6.57
CA CYS A 314 -20.69 -2.34 -7.11
C CYS A 314 -20.83 -3.87 -7.12
N LEU A 315 -20.64 -4.48 -8.29
CA LEU A 315 -20.54 -5.94 -8.44
C LEU A 315 -19.18 -6.39 -7.88
N ARG A 316 -19.11 -6.62 -6.56
CA ARG A 316 -17.88 -7.09 -5.90
C ARG A 316 -17.52 -8.50 -6.40
N LYS A 317 -16.51 -8.59 -7.29
CA LYS A 317 -15.85 -9.86 -7.63
C LYS A 317 -14.49 -10.06 -6.95
N ASP A 318 -13.98 -9.09 -6.17
CA ASP A 318 -12.71 -9.30 -5.47
C ASP A 318 -12.73 -8.74 -4.05
N LYS A 319 -12.59 -9.67 -3.10
CA LYS A 319 -12.26 -9.44 -1.69
C LYS A 319 -10.74 -9.28 -1.53
N THR A 320 -10.07 -8.49 -2.37
CA THR A 320 -8.68 -8.16 -2.07
C THR A 320 -8.69 -7.08 -0.99
N SER A 321 -8.66 -7.52 0.27
CA SER A 321 -8.43 -6.66 1.42
C SER A 321 -7.27 -5.70 1.14
N ARG A 322 -7.49 -4.39 1.32
CA ARG A 322 -6.43 -3.37 1.22
C ARG A 322 -5.47 -3.39 2.40
N ILE A 323 -5.54 -4.42 3.26
CA ILE A 323 -4.69 -4.52 4.44
C ILE A 323 -3.20 -4.42 4.10
N LYS A 324 -2.77 -4.88 2.92
CA LYS A 324 -1.38 -4.76 2.44
C LYS A 324 -0.89 -3.32 2.29
N ASP A 325 -1.80 -2.35 2.13
CA ASP A 325 -1.44 -0.93 2.05
C ASP A 325 -1.10 -0.36 3.45
N TYR A 326 -1.55 -1.03 4.52
CA TYR A 326 -1.41 -0.59 5.91
C TYR A 326 -0.54 -1.53 6.76
N LEU A 327 -0.26 -2.74 6.26
CA LEU A 327 0.53 -3.76 6.91
C LEU A 327 1.96 -3.77 6.33
N LEU A 328 2.95 -3.40 7.14
CA LEU A 328 4.35 -3.50 6.77
C LEU A 328 5.02 -4.72 7.39
N PRO A 329 5.94 -5.37 6.64
CA PRO A 329 6.71 -6.51 7.13
C PRO A 329 7.72 -6.11 8.20
N PRO A 330 8.16 -7.06 9.04
CA PRO A 330 9.16 -6.83 10.07
C PRO A 330 10.49 -6.42 9.45
N HIS A 331 11.23 -5.57 10.16
CA HIS A 331 12.64 -5.38 9.86
C HIS A 331 13.45 -6.63 10.26
N PRO A 332 14.62 -6.88 9.67
CA PRO A 332 15.52 -7.92 10.14
C PRO A 332 15.83 -7.73 11.62
N TYR A 333 15.89 -8.83 12.38
CA TYR A 333 16.28 -8.79 13.79
C TYR A 333 17.63 -8.11 13.96
N GLN A 334 17.76 -7.29 15.01
CA GLN A 334 18.99 -6.62 15.39
C GLN A 334 19.24 -6.82 16.88
N GLU A 335 20.41 -7.36 17.23
CA GLU A 335 20.86 -7.36 18.62
C GLU A 335 21.05 -5.91 19.09
N VAL A 336 20.50 -5.60 20.25
CA VAL A 336 20.62 -4.28 20.89
C VAL A 336 21.35 -4.39 22.22
N LYS A 337 22.12 -3.37 22.58
CA LYS A 337 22.97 -3.38 23.78
C LYS A 337 22.16 -3.48 25.09
N ASP A 338 20.94 -2.95 25.08
CA ASP A 338 20.02 -2.90 26.22
C ASP A 338 18.83 -3.83 26.00
N ALA A 339 19.07 -5.05 25.50
CA ALA A 339 18.01 -6.01 25.18
C ALA A 339 17.12 -6.36 26.40
N ASP A 340 17.69 -6.36 27.61
CA ASP A 340 16.98 -6.63 28.86
C ASP A 340 16.20 -5.42 29.41
N LYS A 341 16.23 -4.27 28.73
CA LYS A 341 15.49 -3.09 29.16
C LYS A 341 14.00 -3.25 28.90
N ARG A 342 13.21 -3.04 29.95
CA ARG A 342 11.75 -3.19 29.95
C ARG A 342 11.00 -1.88 29.93
N TYR A 343 9.78 -1.96 29.42
CA TYR A 343 8.90 -0.80 29.24
C TYR A 343 7.46 -1.07 29.69
N SER A 344 7.08 -2.33 29.94
CA SER A 344 5.75 -2.69 30.43
C SER A 344 5.42 -1.97 31.74
N GLN A 345 4.14 -1.65 31.97
CA GLN A 345 3.73 -0.88 33.13
C GLN A 345 3.62 -1.73 34.41
N ALA A 346 3.23 -2.99 34.27
CA ALA A 346 2.91 -3.90 35.37
C ALA A 346 3.51 -5.31 35.16
N ASP A 347 4.74 -5.36 34.63
CA ASP A 347 5.48 -6.61 34.37
C ASP A 347 4.75 -7.62 33.46
N GLN A 348 3.86 -7.14 32.57
CA GLN A 348 3.16 -7.98 31.60
C GLN A 348 4.15 -8.86 30.81
N ASP A 349 5.26 -8.27 30.39
CA ASP A 349 6.28 -8.94 29.59
C ASP A 349 6.92 -10.14 30.34
N GLN A 350 7.21 -9.97 31.64
CA GLN A 350 7.76 -11.01 32.51
C GLN A 350 6.78 -12.15 32.71
N VAL A 351 5.53 -11.82 33.09
CA VAL A 351 4.50 -12.81 33.41
C VAL A 351 4.21 -13.68 32.19
N VAL A 352 4.14 -13.07 31.00
CA VAL A 352 3.99 -13.80 29.74
C VAL A 352 5.16 -14.73 29.50
N TYR A 353 6.40 -14.29 29.72
CA TYR A 353 7.57 -15.15 29.57
C TYR A 353 7.59 -16.31 30.58
N ASP A 354 7.18 -16.08 31.82
CA ASP A 354 7.15 -17.11 32.86
C ASP A 354 6.08 -18.18 32.59
N ILE A 355 4.95 -17.79 31.99
CA ILE A 355 3.90 -18.71 31.55
C ILE A 355 4.33 -19.47 30.29
N ALA A 356 4.79 -18.73 29.27
CA ALA A 356 5.10 -19.29 27.95
C ALA A 356 6.41 -20.09 27.93
N GLN A 357 7.40 -19.72 28.75
CA GLN A 357 8.76 -20.29 28.83
C GLN A 357 9.30 -20.68 27.45
N LYS A 358 9.26 -19.72 26.53
CA LYS A 358 9.49 -19.94 25.10
C LYS A 358 10.40 -18.87 24.53
N GLU A 359 11.34 -19.33 23.73
CA GLU A 359 12.13 -18.49 22.84
C GLU A 359 11.45 -18.43 21.46
N SER A 360 11.57 -17.29 20.77
CA SER A 360 11.04 -17.09 19.41
C SER A 360 9.52 -17.31 19.29
N GLY A 361 8.73 -16.64 20.13
CA GLY A 361 7.28 -16.62 20.02
C GLY A 361 6.73 -15.58 19.02
N PHE A 362 5.43 -15.64 18.76
CA PHE A 362 4.67 -14.66 17.99
C PHE A 362 3.70 -13.89 18.87
N PHE A 363 3.88 -12.57 19.02
CA PHE A 363 2.96 -11.71 19.76
C PHE A 363 2.01 -10.91 18.84
N VAL A 364 0.86 -10.50 19.37
CA VAL A 364 0.02 -9.43 18.85
C VAL A 364 -0.10 -8.36 19.94
N ASP A 365 0.24 -7.12 19.62
CA ASP A 365 0.25 -5.99 20.55
C ASP A 365 -0.63 -4.88 19.97
N ILE A 366 -1.83 -4.72 20.54
CA ILE A 366 -2.83 -3.76 20.08
C ILE A 366 -2.85 -2.57 21.02
N GLY A 367 -2.81 -1.37 20.43
CA GLY A 367 -2.49 -0.14 21.16
C GLY A 367 -1.00 -0.02 21.40
N ALA A 368 -0.19 -0.40 20.39
CA ALA A 368 1.27 -0.43 20.49
C ALA A 368 1.90 0.96 20.77
N HIS A 369 1.09 2.03 20.79
CA HIS A 369 1.49 3.40 21.04
C HIS A 369 2.69 3.78 20.15
N ASP A 370 3.81 4.23 20.71
CA ASP A 370 4.99 4.61 19.92
C ASP A 370 5.92 3.43 19.60
N GLY A 371 5.54 2.21 20.01
CA GLY A 371 6.25 0.96 19.81
C GLY A 371 7.33 0.66 20.85
N GLN A 372 7.54 1.57 21.82
CA GLN A 372 8.53 1.41 22.88
C GLN A 372 7.98 1.74 24.26
N LEU A 373 7.46 2.96 24.47
CA LEU A 373 6.89 3.35 25.76
C LEU A 373 5.68 2.46 26.06
N TYR A 374 5.64 1.88 27.26
CA TYR A 374 4.59 0.95 27.71
C TYR A 374 4.50 -0.36 26.91
N SER A 375 5.49 -0.68 26.08
CA SER A 375 5.42 -1.88 25.26
C SER A 375 5.55 -3.16 26.10
N ASN A 376 4.52 -4.01 26.02
CA ASN A 376 4.49 -5.35 26.62
C ASN A 376 5.22 -6.40 25.76
N SER A 377 5.65 -6.05 24.55
CA SER A 377 6.22 -6.97 23.57
C SER A 377 7.70 -6.72 23.25
N LEU A 378 8.24 -5.54 23.57
CA LEU A 378 9.57 -5.13 23.11
C LEU A 378 10.71 -5.90 23.78
N TRP A 379 10.57 -6.22 25.06
CA TRP A 379 11.55 -7.05 25.77
C TRP A 379 11.57 -8.48 25.23
N LEU A 380 10.40 -9.10 25.01
CA LEU A 380 10.27 -10.41 24.36
C LEU A 380 10.94 -10.45 22.97
N GLU A 381 10.75 -9.40 22.16
CA GLU A 381 11.39 -9.28 20.86
C GLU A 381 12.92 -9.23 20.98
N ARG A 382 13.43 -8.31 21.80
CA ARG A 382 14.87 -8.01 21.87
C ARG A 382 15.67 -9.11 22.57
N GLN A 383 15.15 -9.60 23.69
CA GLN A 383 15.85 -10.52 24.59
C GLN A 383 15.60 -11.99 24.23
N HIS A 384 14.40 -12.33 23.76
CA HIS A 384 13.96 -13.72 23.56
C HIS A 384 13.72 -14.08 22.08
N GLY A 385 14.10 -13.17 21.16
CA GLY A 385 14.00 -13.39 19.71
C GLY A 385 12.56 -13.54 19.21
N TRP A 386 11.57 -13.03 19.94
CA TRP A 386 10.18 -13.03 19.47
C TRP A 386 10.01 -12.11 18.27
N THR A 387 9.00 -12.38 17.46
CA THR A 387 8.48 -11.47 16.43
C THR A 387 6.99 -11.28 16.70
N GLY A 388 6.32 -10.37 16.00
CA GLY A 388 4.88 -10.22 16.19
C GLY A 388 4.21 -9.28 15.22
N LEU A 389 3.05 -8.79 15.63
CA LEU A 389 2.25 -7.78 14.96
C LEU A 389 1.91 -6.65 15.94
N LEU A 390 2.40 -5.44 15.64
CA LEU A 390 2.04 -4.20 16.31
C LEU A 390 0.84 -3.57 15.60
N ILE A 391 -0.23 -3.26 16.31
CA ILE A 391 -1.42 -2.61 15.76
C ILE A 391 -1.63 -1.27 16.46
N GLU A 392 -1.65 -0.19 15.67
CA GLU A 392 -1.84 1.17 16.16
C GLU A 392 -2.73 1.96 15.19
N ALA A 393 -3.80 2.56 15.70
CA ALA A 393 -4.75 3.29 14.88
C ALA A 393 -4.27 4.72 14.57
N ASN A 394 -3.51 5.34 15.47
CA ASN A 394 -3.02 6.70 15.32
C ASN A 394 -1.85 6.77 14.32
N PRO A 395 -2.04 7.42 13.16
CA PRO A 395 -1.00 7.51 12.13
C PRO A 395 0.26 8.27 12.61
N ASP A 396 0.13 9.15 13.59
CA ASP A 396 1.26 9.92 14.14
C ASP A 396 2.16 9.02 14.99
N LEU A 397 1.56 8.05 15.70
CA LEU A 397 2.27 7.05 16.52
C LEU A 397 2.84 5.93 15.66
N CYS A 398 2.12 5.49 14.62
CA CYS A 398 2.67 4.63 13.57
C CYS A 398 3.99 5.15 12.99
N ARG A 399 4.07 6.45 12.70
CA ARG A 399 5.31 7.09 12.22
C ARG A 399 6.45 7.05 13.24
N LYS A 400 6.15 6.91 14.54
CA LYS A 400 7.17 6.68 15.59
C LYS A 400 7.60 5.21 15.59
N ILE A 401 6.65 4.27 15.52
CA ILE A 401 6.95 2.83 15.41
C ILE A 401 7.87 2.56 14.22
N ASP A 402 7.56 3.11 13.04
CA ASP A 402 8.37 2.93 11.81
C ASP A 402 9.83 3.38 11.99
N LYS A 403 10.10 4.37 12.86
CA LYS A 403 11.47 4.85 13.14
C LYS A 403 12.25 3.90 14.03
N LEU A 404 11.59 3.11 14.86
CA LEU A 404 12.23 2.13 15.74
C LEU A 404 12.73 0.91 14.98
N LYS A 405 12.20 0.65 13.78
CA LYS A 405 12.56 -0.48 12.92
C LYS A 405 12.49 -1.83 13.65
N ARG A 406 11.38 -2.07 14.35
CA ARG A 406 11.17 -3.30 15.13
C ARG A 406 11.15 -4.57 14.26
N HIS A 407 11.56 -5.69 14.86
CA HIS A 407 11.42 -7.04 14.31
C HIS A 407 9.99 -7.56 14.48
N ALA A 408 9.01 -6.77 14.02
CA ALA A 408 7.60 -7.09 14.08
C ALA A 408 6.87 -6.48 12.88
N TRP A 409 5.85 -7.18 12.41
CA TRP A 409 4.87 -6.58 11.49
C TRP A 409 4.22 -5.38 12.16
N ARG A 410 3.78 -4.43 11.34
CA ARG A 410 3.09 -3.26 11.85
C ARG A 410 1.85 -2.99 11.02
N LEU A 411 0.70 -2.79 11.65
CA LEU A 411 -0.57 -2.45 11.02
C LEU A 411 -1.07 -1.10 11.53
N CYS A 412 -1.17 -0.12 10.63
CA CYS A 412 -1.71 1.20 10.94
C CYS A 412 -3.23 1.26 10.68
N ALA A 413 -4.01 0.66 11.58
CA ALA A 413 -5.46 0.52 11.44
C ALA A 413 -6.12 0.13 12.78
N CYS A 414 -7.45 0.19 12.84
CA CYS A 414 -8.22 -0.47 13.90
C CYS A 414 -8.51 -1.94 13.56
N LEU A 415 -8.88 -2.74 14.57
CA LEU A 415 -9.50 -4.03 14.36
C LEU A 415 -11.02 -3.94 14.46
N SER A 416 -11.73 -4.53 13.48
CA SER A 416 -13.17 -4.72 13.53
C SER A 416 -13.62 -5.73 12.47
N SER A 417 -14.60 -6.58 12.80
CA SER A 417 -15.24 -7.51 11.87
C SER A 417 -16.45 -6.90 11.14
N THR A 418 -16.95 -5.75 11.61
CA THR A 418 -18.19 -5.12 11.13
C THR A 418 -17.97 -3.71 10.58
N LEU A 419 -17.06 -2.95 11.20
CA LEU A 419 -16.75 -1.59 10.80
C LEU A 419 -15.63 -1.57 9.78
N LYS A 420 -15.75 -0.70 8.78
CA LYS A 420 -14.70 -0.51 7.75
C LYS A 420 -13.72 0.61 8.09
N LYS A 421 -14.19 1.54 8.91
CA LYS A 421 -13.44 2.71 9.35
C LYS A 421 -14.10 3.27 10.61
N VAL A 422 -13.31 3.93 11.44
CA VAL A 422 -13.78 4.63 12.63
C VAL A 422 -13.20 6.03 12.69
N THR A 423 -13.86 6.91 13.44
CA THR A 423 -13.28 8.18 13.85
C THR A 423 -12.45 7.94 15.11
N PHE A 424 -11.17 8.26 15.04
CA PHE A 424 -10.21 8.15 16.13
C PHE A 424 -9.85 9.56 16.62
N ILE A 425 -9.90 9.79 17.92
CA ILE A 425 -9.46 11.04 18.56
C ILE A 425 -8.00 10.84 18.98
N LYS A 426 -7.10 11.68 18.49
CA LYS A 426 -5.68 11.61 18.83
C LYS A 426 -5.46 12.14 20.26
N GLY A 427 -4.53 11.51 21.00
CA GLY A 427 -4.31 11.83 22.41
C GLY A 427 -3.00 11.34 23.02
N GLY A 428 -2.04 10.86 22.21
CA GLY A 428 -0.93 10.08 22.74
C GLY A 428 -1.44 8.75 23.30
N ALA A 429 -1.06 8.43 24.54
CA ALA A 429 -1.56 7.25 25.25
C ALA A 429 -3.10 7.29 25.36
N LEU A 430 -3.68 8.43 25.76
CA LEU A 430 -5.14 8.56 25.99
C LEU A 430 -6.00 8.59 24.70
N GLY A 431 -5.43 8.36 23.52
CA GLY A 431 -6.19 8.41 22.26
C GLY A 431 -7.08 7.19 22.08
N GLY A 432 -8.22 7.34 21.39
CA GLY A 432 -9.16 6.22 21.25
C GLY A 432 -10.22 6.39 20.17
N VAL A 433 -11.05 5.37 20.00
CA VAL A 433 -12.19 5.39 19.08
C VAL A 433 -13.31 6.26 19.66
N GLU A 434 -13.75 7.29 18.95
CA GLU A 434 -14.68 8.31 19.46
C GLU A 434 -15.94 7.73 20.13
N SER A 435 -16.48 6.63 19.59
CA SER A 435 -17.69 6.00 20.12
C SER A 435 -17.47 5.15 21.39
N HIS A 436 -16.22 4.95 21.81
CA HIS A 436 -15.83 4.07 22.91
C HIS A 436 -15.00 4.76 24.00
N ILE A 437 -14.51 5.97 23.74
CA ILE A 437 -13.87 6.81 24.77
C ILE A 437 -14.92 7.21 25.82
N ASP A 438 -14.58 7.06 27.10
CA ASP A 438 -15.46 7.46 28.19
C ASP A 438 -15.52 8.99 28.36
N LYS A 439 -16.53 9.48 29.09
CA LYS A 439 -16.76 10.93 29.23
C LYS A 439 -15.63 11.67 29.95
N HIS A 440 -14.95 11.03 30.90
CA HIS A 440 -13.82 11.62 31.62
C HIS A 440 -12.58 11.71 30.73
N GLN A 441 -12.23 10.63 30.02
CA GLN A 441 -11.15 10.64 29.05
C GLN A 441 -11.41 11.65 27.91
N LEU A 442 -12.65 11.77 27.41
CA LEU A 442 -13.04 12.80 26.44
C LEU A 442 -12.79 14.24 26.92
N ASN A 443 -12.80 14.50 28.23
CA ASN A 443 -12.51 15.84 28.77
C ASN A 443 -11.02 16.14 28.84
N MET A 444 -10.16 15.12 28.77
CA MET A 444 -8.70 15.25 28.76
C MET A 444 -8.13 15.38 27.34
N LEU A 445 -8.94 15.12 26.32
CA LEU A 445 -8.54 15.11 24.91
C LEU A 445 -8.92 16.40 24.17
N ASP A 446 -8.09 16.78 23.21
CA ASP A 446 -8.49 17.74 22.19
C ASP A 446 -9.46 17.07 21.21
N ARG A 447 -10.76 17.32 21.43
CA ARG A 447 -11.84 16.76 20.62
C ARG A 447 -11.82 17.22 19.16
N THR A 448 -10.97 18.19 18.78
CA THR A 448 -10.84 18.62 17.39
C THR A 448 -9.78 17.83 16.63
N ASP A 449 -8.83 17.18 17.33
CA ASP A 449 -7.73 16.46 16.71
C ASP A 449 -8.12 15.02 16.35
N LYS A 450 -8.98 14.88 15.32
CA LYS A 450 -9.52 13.59 14.88
C LYS A 450 -8.95 13.13 13.54
N VAL A 451 -8.93 11.81 13.35
CA VAL A 451 -8.58 11.18 12.08
C VAL A 451 -9.53 10.02 11.79
N THR A 452 -9.87 9.81 10.52
CA THR A 452 -10.60 8.60 10.10
C THR A 452 -9.61 7.52 9.72
N VAL A 453 -9.70 6.37 10.38
CA VAL A 453 -8.77 5.24 10.21
C VAL A 453 -9.52 4.03 9.66
N PRO A 454 -8.92 3.23 8.75
CA PRO A 454 -9.55 2.00 8.28
C PRO A 454 -9.54 0.94 9.39
N CYS A 455 -10.51 0.03 9.36
CA CYS A 455 -10.45 -1.19 10.16
C CYS A 455 -10.32 -2.43 9.28
N PHE A 456 -9.66 -3.45 9.83
CA PHE A 456 -9.51 -4.78 9.24
C PHE A 456 -9.84 -5.86 10.27
N THR A 457 -10.07 -7.09 9.85
CA THR A 457 -10.18 -8.21 10.79
C THR A 457 -8.78 -8.74 11.14
N LEU A 458 -8.63 -9.34 12.32
CA LEU A 458 -7.36 -9.96 12.69
C LEU A 458 -6.97 -11.08 11.71
N GLU A 459 -7.94 -11.87 11.26
CA GLU A 459 -7.72 -12.94 10.29
C GLU A 459 -7.20 -12.41 8.95
N GLU A 460 -7.63 -11.22 8.51
CA GLU A 460 -7.05 -10.61 7.31
C GLU A 460 -5.53 -10.36 7.49
N ALA A 461 -5.12 -9.87 8.67
CA ALA A 461 -3.70 -9.66 8.98
C ALA A 461 -2.94 -10.98 9.06
N LEU A 462 -3.46 -11.91 9.85
CA LEU A 462 -2.88 -13.24 10.08
C LEU A 462 -2.73 -14.05 8.79
N ASN A 463 -3.69 -13.95 7.86
CA ASN A 463 -3.60 -14.60 6.54
C ASN A 463 -2.46 -14.04 5.67
N VAL A 464 -2.20 -12.73 5.75
CA VAL A 464 -1.06 -12.12 5.02
C VAL A 464 0.27 -12.51 5.66
N ILE A 465 0.31 -12.54 6.99
CA ILE A 465 1.48 -12.92 7.80
C ILE A 465 1.78 -14.43 7.67
N LYS A 466 0.73 -15.23 7.40
CA LYS A 466 0.75 -16.70 7.35
C LYS A 466 1.04 -17.35 8.72
N THR A 467 0.37 -16.85 9.75
CA THR A 467 0.34 -17.49 11.07
C THR A 467 -1.11 -17.60 11.54
N ASP A 468 -1.44 -18.65 12.26
CA ASP A 468 -2.73 -18.90 12.92
C ASP A 468 -2.56 -19.10 14.43
N HIS A 469 -1.33 -19.00 14.94
CA HIS A 469 -1.01 -19.18 16.34
C HIS A 469 -0.34 -17.92 16.89
N ILE A 470 -0.83 -17.48 18.04
CA ILE A 470 -0.37 -16.31 18.77
C ILE A 470 0.03 -16.77 20.16
N ASP A 471 1.30 -16.62 20.51
CA ASP A 471 1.81 -16.98 21.83
C ASP A 471 1.35 -15.96 22.89
N PHE A 472 1.33 -14.68 22.53
CA PHE A 472 0.95 -13.59 23.43
C PHE A 472 0.08 -12.54 22.74
N PHE A 473 -1.01 -12.15 23.37
CA PHE A 473 -1.90 -11.09 22.91
C PHE A 473 -2.03 -10.00 23.98
N SER A 474 -1.44 -8.83 23.73
CA SER A 474 -1.59 -7.62 24.53
C SER A 474 -2.73 -6.77 23.96
N LEU A 475 -3.73 -6.43 24.79
CA LEU A 475 -4.87 -5.62 24.40
C LEU A 475 -5.05 -4.44 25.38
N ASP A 476 -4.66 -3.26 24.91
CA ASP A 476 -4.82 -1.99 25.60
C ASP A 476 -5.27 -0.98 24.52
N VAL A 477 -6.55 -0.64 24.48
CA VAL A 477 -7.10 0.25 23.43
C VAL A 477 -7.97 1.34 24.04
N GLU A 478 -7.67 1.68 25.29
CA GLU A 478 -8.21 2.82 26.02
C GLU A 478 -9.75 2.86 25.99
N GLY A 479 -10.38 1.72 26.33
CA GLY A 479 -11.82 1.56 26.56
C GLY A 479 -12.58 0.80 25.46
N ALA A 480 -11.92 0.40 24.38
CA ALA A 480 -12.52 -0.34 23.27
C ALA A 480 -12.30 -1.87 23.34
N GLU A 481 -11.80 -2.41 24.45
CA GLU A 481 -11.30 -3.79 24.58
C GLU A 481 -12.40 -4.80 24.25
N MET A 482 -13.59 -4.63 24.83
CA MET A 482 -14.73 -5.52 24.55
C MET A 482 -15.16 -5.47 23.09
N ALA A 483 -15.10 -4.31 22.43
CA ALA A 483 -15.46 -4.21 21.01
C ALA A 483 -14.44 -4.95 20.12
N VAL A 484 -13.16 -4.90 20.48
CA VAL A 484 -12.11 -5.69 19.83
C VAL A 484 -12.35 -7.18 20.09
N LEU A 485 -12.53 -7.62 21.33
CA LEU A 485 -12.77 -9.02 21.68
C LEU A 485 -14.01 -9.60 20.98
N GLU A 486 -15.12 -8.87 20.91
CA GLU A 486 -16.30 -9.30 20.17
C GLU A 486 -16.01 -9.49 18.68
N SER A 487 -15.12 -8.68 18.10
CA SER A 487 -14.69 -8.86 16.71
C SER A 487 -13.86 -10.14 16.48
N LEU A 488 -13.24 -10.69 17.53
CA LEU A 488 -12.42 -11.91 17.51
C LEU A 488 -13.21 -13.19 17.83
N ARG A 489 -14.43 -13.06 18.38
CA ARG A 489 -15.21 -14.16 18.96
C ARG A 489 -15.39 -15.34 18.02
N ASP A 490 -15.79 -15.08 16.77
CA ASP A 490 -16.04 -16.15 15.79
C ASP A 490 -14.74 -16.87 15.42
N GLY A 491 -13.63 -16.14 15.27
CA GLY A 491 -12.32 -16.69 14.96
C GLY A 491 -11.80 -17.61 16.07
N LEU A 492 -11.97 -17.20 17.32
CA LEU A 492 -11.61 -18.01 18.49
C LEU A 492 -12.48 -19.26 18.62
N LYS A 493 -13.82 -19.13 18.56
CA LYS A 493 -14.74 -20.29 18.66
C LYS A 493 -14.52 -21.31 17.55
N SER A 494 -14.24 -20.83 16.34
CA SER A 494 -13.98 -21.70 15.18
C SER A 494 -12.52 -22.18 15.08
N HIS A 495 -11.65 -21.80 16.02
CA HIS A 495 -10.23 -22.15 16.03
C HIS A 495 -9.49 -21.73 14.74
N ARG A 496 -9.94 -20.64 14.10
CA ARG A 496 -9.24 -20.07 12.93
C ARG A 496 -7.90 -19.47 13.28
N PHE A 497 -7.76 -19.04 14.52
CA PHE A 497 -6.50 -18.77 15.16
C PHE A 497 -6.61 -19.13 16.64
N THR A 498 -5.47 -19.27 17.30
CA THR A 498 -5.38 -19.55 18.73
C THR A 498 -4.50 -18.53 19.41
N VAL A 499 -4.81 -18.25 20.68
CA VAL A 499 -4.02 -17.38 21.54
C VAL A 499 -3.69 -18.17 22.80
N ASP A 500 -2.42 -18.17 23.22
CA ASP A 500 -2.01 -18.94 24.40
C ASP A 500 -2.03 -18.11 25.69
N VAL A 501 -1.58 -16.86 25.65
CA VAL A 501 -1.60 -15.93 26.78
C VAL A 501 -2.19 -14.58 26.37
N TRP A 502 -3.12 -14.06 27.16
CA TRP A 502 -3.69 -12.73 27.01
C TRP A 502 -3.24 -11.83 28.16
N SER A 503 -2.95 -10.56 27.88
CA SER A 503 -2.94 -9.47 28.86
C SER A 503 -3.89 -8.40 28.37
N ILE A 504 -4.89 -8.05 29.17
CA ILE A 504 -5.97 -7.14 28.76
C ILE A 504 -6.17 -6.08 29.82
N GLU A 505 -6.02 -4.81 29.44
CA GLU A 505 -6.33 -3.70 30.34
C GLU A 505 -7.83 -3.67 30.63
N TYR A 506 -8.20 -3.43 31.89
CA TYR A 506 -9.60 -3.24 32.25
C TYR A 506 -9.83 -2.00 33.13
N ARG A 507 -8.74 -1.39 33.63
CA ARG A 507 -8.77 -0.31 34.59
C ARG A 507 -9.31 0.97 33.98
N VAL A 508 -10.19 1.65 34.71
CA VAL A 508 -10.68 2.98 34.34
C VAL A 508 -10.12 4.02 35.29
N TRP A 509 -9.57 5.10 34.74
CA TRP A 509 -8.95 6.18 35.50
C TRP A 509 -9.55 7.55 35.12
N ASP A 510 -9.93 8.34 36.12
CA ASP A 510 -10.70 9.58 35.91
C ASP A 510 -9.86 10.88 35.81
N GLY A 511 -8.53 10.77 35.80
CA GLY A 511 -7.65 11.92 35.98
C GLY A 511 -6.99 12.01 37.36
N LYS A 512 -7.52 11.29 38.36
CA LYS A 512 -7.08 11.38 39.76
C LYS A 512 -7.08 10.03 40.48
N HIS A 513 -8.10 9.21 40.28
CA HIS A 513 -8.28 7.94 40.97
C HIS A 513 -8.78 6.86 40.02
N VAL A 514 -8.60 5.60 40.44
CA VAL A 514 -9.22 4.45 39.79
C VAL A 514 -10.73 4.48 40.03
N VAL A 515 -11.50 4.36 38.96
CA VAL A 515 -12.96 4.24 39.01
C VAL A 515 -13.32 2.79 39.26
N TYR A 516 -13.34 2.40 40.54
CA TYR A 516 -13.50 1.00 40.98
C TYR A 516 -14.71 0.30 40.36
N GLU A 517 -15.91 0.88 40.45
CA GLU A 517 -17.14 0.24 39.96
C GLU A 517 -17.07 -0.07 38.47
N LYS A 518 -16.53 0.86 37.68
CA LYS A 518 -16.41 0.70 36.22
C LYS A 518 -15.31 -0.30 35.86
N SER A 519 -14.19 -0.25 36.56
CA SER A 519 -13.09 -1.21 36.39
C SER A 519 -13.56 -2.64 36.71
N LEU A 520 -14.32 -2.81 37.80
CA LEU A 520 -14.91 -4.10 38.16
C LEU A 520 -15.94 -4.58 37.14
N GLU A 521 -16.75 -3.69 36.56
CA GLU A 521 -17.67 -4.01 35.47
C GLU A 521 -16.93 -4.51 34.22
N ASN A 522 -15.82 -3.85 33.86
CA ASN A 522 -14.96 -4.26 32.75
C ASN A 522 -14.37 -5.65 33.00
N LEU A 523 -13.75 -5.89 34.17
CA LEU A 523 -13.19 -7.19 34.56
C LEU A 523 -14.23 -8.31 34.48
N ASN A 524 -15.44 -8.07 35.03
CA ASN A 524 -16.52 -9.05 34.97
C ASN A 524 -17.02 -9.32 33.54
N SER A 525 -16.93 -8.32 32.65
CA SER A 525 -17.25 -8.51 31.23
C SER A 525 -16.21 -9.38 30.53
N LEU A 526 -14.92 -9.19 30.83
CA LEU A 526 -13.83 -10.05 30.34
C LEU A 526 -13.99 -11.50 30.82
N ARG A 527 -14.23 -11.70 32.13
CA ARG A 527 -14.51 -13.03 32.72
C ARG A 527 -15.67 -13.73 32.02
N ARG A 528 -16.78 -13.01 31.78
CA ARG A 528 -17.94 -13.55 31.06
C ARG A 528 -17.58 -13.94 29.62
N TYR A 529 -16.85 -13.08 28.91
CA TYR A 529 -16.41 -13.35 27.54
C TYR A 529 -15.60 -14.64 27.46
N PHE A 530 -14.55 -14.81 28.27
CA PHE A 530 -13.71 -16.00 28.24
C PHE A 530 -14.45 -17.27 28.71
N ASN A 531 -15.36 -17.15 29.67
CA ASN A 531 -16.24 -18.25 30.06
C ASN A 531 -17.16 -18.70 28.90
N GLU A 532 -17.67 -17.77 28.10
CA GLU A 532 -18.52 -18.07 26.94
C GLU A 532 -17.77 -18.60 25.71
N ILE A 533 -16.51 -18.18 25.51
CA ILE A 533 -15.63 -18.75 24.50
C ILE A 533 -15.23 -20.19 24.90
N GLY A 534 -14.94 -20.39 26.18
CA GLY A 534 -14.44 -21.63 26.75
C GLY A 534 -12.95 -21.88 26.44
N GLY A 535 -12.32 -22.77 27.20
CA GLY A 535 -10.92 -23.18 26.98
C GLY A 535 -9.85 -22.20 27.48
N TYR A 536 -10.25 -21.20 28.27
CA TYR A 536 -9.35 -20.25 28.93
C TYR A 536 -9.66 -20.14 30.42
N SER A 537 -8.63 -19.87 31.22
CA SER A 537 -8.71 -19.62 32.66
C SER A 537 -8.02 -18.31 33.01
N GLU A 538 -8.59 -17.57 33.95
CA GLU A 538 -7.94 -16.38 34.54
C GLU A 538 -6.73 -16.84 35.36
N HIS A 539 -5.55 -16.32 35.04
CA HIS A 539 -4.30 -16.69 35.67
C HIS A 539 -3.92 -15.73 36.80
N SER A 540 -3.92 -14.44 36.51
CA SER A 540 -3.47 -13.40 37.44
C SER A 540 -4.00 -12.04 37.05
N GLN A 541 -3.94 -11.08 37.99
CA GLN A 541 -4.15 -9.67 37.72
C GLN A 541 -2.86 -8.90 37.99
N LEU A 542 -2.54 -7.96 37.11
CA LEU A 542 -1.28 -7.24 37.10
C LEU A 542 -1.53 -5.77 37.41
N SER A 543 -0.72 -5.21 38.30
CA SER A 543 -0.84 -3.80 38.68
C SER A 543 0.54 -3.20 38.90
N ASN A 544 0.67 -1.94 38.51
CA ASN A 544 1.83 -1.11 38.85
C ASN A 544 1.73 -0.50 40.26
N ASP A 545 0.57 -0.68 40.91
CA ASP A 545 0.31 -0.27 42.27
C ASP A 545 0.28 -1.48 43.22
N LYS A 546 0.41 -1.23 44.52
CA LYS A 546 0.35 -2.30 45.55
C LYS A 546 -1.02 -2.99 45.64
N ASN A 547 -2.06 -2.42 45.03
CA ASN A 547 -3.42 -2.95 45.10
C ASN A 547 -3.72 -3.76 43.84
N ILE A 548 -3.80 -5.07 44.02
CA ILE A 548 -4.10 -6.06 42.97
C ILE A 548 -5.51 -6.66 43.11
N ASN A 549 -6.34 -6.08 43.99
CA ASN A 549 -7.72 -6.54 44.13
C ASN A 549 -8.51 -6.26 42.86
N ASP A 550 -9.52 -7.10 42.61
CA ASP A 550 -10.53 -6.89 41.57
C ASP A 550 -10.96 -5.41 41.52
N GLY A 551 -10.98 -4.82 40.33
CA GLY A 551 -11.38 -3.42 40.14
C GLY A 551 -10.27 -2.38 40.39
N TYR A 552 -9.05 -2.80 40.76
CA TYR A 552 -7.89 -1.91 40.93
C TYR A 552 -6.68 -2.27 40.08
N ALA A 553 -6.53 -3.53 39.68
CA ALA A 553 -5.41 -3.92 38.84
C ALA A 553 -5.50 -3.26 37.46
N LEU A 554 -4.37 -3.15 36.79
CA LEU A 554 -4.24 -2.58 35.45
C LEU A 554 -4.76 -3.59 34.42
N ASP A 555 -4.16 -4.78 34.41
CA ASP A 555 -4.46 -5.84 33.45
C ASP A 555 -4.96 -7.10 34.15
N VAL A 556 -5.72 -7.90 33.41
CA VAL A 556 -6.01 -9.30 33.73
C VAL A 556 -5.35 -10.23 32.71
N VAL A 557 -4.81 -11.34 33.19
CA VAL A 557 -4.15 -12.35 32.36
C VAL A 557 -5.05 -13.58 32.24
N PHE A 558 -5.30 -14.01 31.00
CA PHE A 558 -5.97 -15.28 30.70
C PHE A 558 -5.01 -16.21 29.97
N VAL A 559 -5.06 -17.50 30.30
CA VAL A 559 -4.24 -18.54 29.66
C VAL A 559 -5.13 -19.58 29.00
N ARG A 560 -4.70 -20.10 27.84
CA ARG A 560 -5.38 -21.21 27.18
C ARG A 560 -5.13 -22.51 27.94
N ASN A 561 -6.20 -23.18 28.35
CA ASN A 561 -6.15 -24.36 29.22
C ASN A 561 -5.30 -25.47 28.61
N GLU A 562 -5.46 -25.74 27.32
CA GLU A 562 -4.69 -26.76 26.60
C GLU A 562 -3.18 -26.48 26.59
N MET A 563 -2.76 -25.22 26.48
CA MET A 563 -1.35 -24.85 26.55
C MET A 563 -0.84 -24.99 27.99
N TYR A 564 -1.59 -24.43 28.95
CA TYR A 564 -1.19 -24.38 30.36
C TYR A 564 -1.03 -25.79 30.97
N CYS A 565 -1.96 -26.69 30.67
CA CYS A 565 -1.96 -28.08 31.12
C CYS A 565 -0.85 -28.96 30.53
N LYS A 566 -0.06 -28.47 29.56
CA LYS A 566 1.15 -29.18 29.10
C LYS A 566 2.26 -29.17 30.15
N ARG A 567 2.20 -28.27 31.12
CA ARG A 567 3.25 -28.07 32.14
C ARG A 567 2.75 -28.08 33.58
N HIS A 568 1.44 -28.12 33.78
CA HIS A 568 0.81 -28.07 35.11
C HIS A 568 -0.24 -29.18 35.23
N ASP A 569 -0.37 -29.74 36.43
CA ASP A 569 -1.39 -30.75 36.75
C ASP A 569 -2.77 -30.14 37.04
N GLU A 570 -2.80 -28.84 37.36
CA GLU A 570 -4.01 -28.07 37.68
C GLU A 570 -4.00 -26.73 36.91
N LEU A 571 -5.19 -26.26 36.52
CA LEU A 571 -5.44 -24.92 36.01
C LEU A 571 -5.24 -23.87 37.11
N PRO A 572 -5.12 -22.57 36.78
CA PRO A 572 -4.90 -21.52 37.78
C PRO A 572 -5.97 -21.43 38.88
N ASP A 573 -7.19 -21.91 38.62
CA ASP A 573 -8.28 -21.95 39.59
C ASP A 573 -8.29 -23.22 40.48
N GLY A 574 -7.29 -24.09 40.34
CA GLY A 574 -7.15 -25.37 41.04
C GLY A 574 -7.93 -26.52 40.40
N THR A 575 -8.59 -26.31 39.26
CA THR A 575 -9.26 -27.39 38.53
C THR A 575 -8.22 -28.32 37.92
N ALA A 576 -8.33 -29.64 38.16
CA ALA A 576 -7.42 -30.61 37.57
C ALA A 576 -7.42 -30.55 36.03
N CYS A 577 -6.23 -30.60 35.43
CA CYS A 577 -6.06 -30.66 33.99
C CYS A 577 -6.60 -31.99 33.47
N THR A 578 -7.75 -31.95 32.79
CA THR A 578 -8.32 -33.12 32.12
C THR A 578 -7.68 -33.25 30.74
N PHE A 579 -6.78 -34.22 30.58
CA PHE A 579 -6.25 -34.60 29.27
C PHE A 579 -7.41 -35.17 28.44
N LEU A 580 -7.89 -34.39 27.46
CA LEU A 580 -8.79 -34.86 26.40
C LEU A 580 -7.98 -35.31 25.18
#